data_AF-A0A0F3MR22-F1
#
_entry.id   AF-A0A0F3MR22-F1
#
_cell.length_a   1.000
_cell.length_b   1.000
_cell.length_c   1.000
_cell.angle_alpha   90.00
_cell.angle_beta   90.00
_cell.angle_gamma   90.00
#
_symmetry.space_group_name_H-M   'P 1'
#
loop_
_entity.id
_entity.type
_entity.pdbx_description
1 polymer ?
#
loop_
_entity_poly.entity_id
_entity_poly.type
_entity_poly.pdbx_seq_one_letter_code
_entity_poly.pdbx_strand_id
1 'polypeptide(L)'
;MQREWQLMKDGKKIGHEALIFLQDINKRLQAYKASEQMQLFTKQEIIEEIKELYTVRYNRIKMSYFSLNIQYWIVVCIMTAINLIFVCMLGTKLYLHKISVGLVCITPSSMLFLLFILDKPFRGPFAVNQYDLIKAVHYIERLN
;
A
#
# COMPACT_ATOMS: atom_id res chain seq x y z
N MET A 1 -14.29 -3.72 11.16
CA MET A 1 -13.14 -3.77 10.22
C MET A 1 -13.53 -4.05 8.77
N GLN A 2 -14.44 -4.99 8.48
CA GLN A 2 -14.81 -5.34 7.10
C GLN A 2 -15.35 -4.16 6.27
N ARG A 3 -16.12 -3.26 6.90
CA ARG A 3 -16.57 -2.00 6.29
C ARG A 3 -15.41 -1.07 5.91
N GLU A 4 -14.40 -0.92 6.78
CA GLU A 4 -13.21 -0.10 6.47
C GLU A 4 -12.46 -0.65 5.26
N TRP A 5 -12.37 -1.98 5.14
CA TRP A 5 -11.70 -2.62 4.01
C TRP A 5 -12.42 -2.38 2.68
N GLN A 6 -13.75 -2.47 2.67
CA GLN A 6 -14.54 -2.15 1.48
C GLN A 6 -14.38 -0.66 1.11
N LEU A 7 -14.34 0.24 2.09
CA LEU A 7 -14.10 1.66 1.84
C LEU A 7 -12.70 1.92 1.27
N MET A 8 -11.65 1.21 1.75
CA MET A 8 -10.29 1.26 1.18
C MET A 8 -10.26 0.78 -0.27
N LYS A 9 -10.92 -0.34 -0.56
CA LYS A 9 -11.07 -0.87 -1.93
C LYS A 9 -11.79 0.12 -2.83
N ASP A 10 -12.83 0.76 -2.32
CA ASP A 10 -13.58 1.80 -3.02
C ASP A 10 -12.84 3.14 -3.10
N GLY A 11 -11.66 3.29 -2.49
CA GLY A 11 -10.91 4.56 -2.43
C GLY A 11 -11.70 5.69 -1.74
N LYS A 12 -12.66 5.35 -0.88
CA LYS A 12 -13.50 6.29 -0.14
C LYS A 12 -12.85 6.65 1.19
N LYS A 13 -13.24 7.80 1.76
CA LYS A 13 -12.81 8.19 3.11
C LYS A 13 -13.26 7.13 4.11
N ILE A 14 -12.32 6.71 4.95
CA ILE A 14 -12.53 5.69 5.98
C ILE A 14 -12.94 6.38 7.28
N GLY A 15 -13.90 5.79 7.99
CA GLY A 15 -14.41 6.32 9.26
C GLY A 15 -13.44 6.18 10.43
N HIS A 16 -13.90 6.60 11.60
CA HIS A 16 -13.13 6.56 12.85
C HIS A 16 -13.41 5.31 13.71
N GLU A 17 -14.19 4.34 13.22
CA GLU A 17 -14.66 3.18 13.99
C GLU A 17 -13.50 2.38 14.63
N ALA A 18 -12.49 1.97 13.84
CA ALA A 18 -11.35 1.23 14.41
C ALA A 18 -10.41 2.11 15.24
N LEU A 19 -10.39 3.42 14.98
CA LEU A 19 -9.60 4.38 15.78
C LEU A 19 -10.20 4.51 17.19
N ILE A 20 -11.53 4.60 17.30
CA ILE A 20 -12.24 4.68 18.58
C ILE A 20 -11.95 3.42 19.43
N PHE A 21 -11.94 2.24 18.81
CA PHE A 21 -11.59 0.99 19.50
C PHE A 21 -10.17 1.01 20.08
N LEU A 22 -9.17 1.40 19.28
CA LEU A 22 -7.78 1.50 19.76
C LEU A 22 -7.61 2.59 20.84
N GLN A 23 -8.39 3.67 20.76
CA GLN A 23 -8.38 4.72 21.79
C GLN A 23 -8.98 4.21 23.10
N ASP A 24 -10.02 3.37 23.05
CA ASP A 24 -10.61 2.75 24.23
C ASP A 24 -9.62 1.81 24.93
N ILE A 25 -8.92 0.96 24.17
CA ILE A 25 -7.86 0.09 24.71
C ILE A 25 -6.77 0.92 25.39
N ASN A 26 -6.27 1.97 24.73
CA ASN A 26 -5.22 2.83 25.30
C ASN A 26 -5.70 3.52 26.58
N LYS A 27 -6.95 4.00 26.62
CA LYS A 27 -7.53 4.60 27.85
C LYS A 27 -7.61 3.61 29.01
N ARG A 28 -8.07 2.38 28.75
CA ARG A 28 -8.11 1.31 29.77
C ARG A 28 -6.72 0.97 30.28
N LEU A 29 -5.75 0.88 29.39
CA LEU A 29 -4.36 0.59 29.72
C LEU A 29 -3.71 1.73 30.53
N GLN A 30 -4.02 2.99 30.22
CA GLN A 30 -3.56 4.14 31.01
C GLN A 30 -4.17 4.15 32.41
N ALA A 31 -5.46 3.83 32.53
CA ALA A 31 -6.17 3.74 33.80
C ALA A 31 -5.71 2.55 34.67
N TYR A 32 -5.07 1.54 34.09
CA TYR A 32 -4.50 0.41 34.81
C TYR A 32 -3.31 0.84 35.67
N LYS A 33 -3.46 0.72 37.00
CA LYS A 33 -2.40 0.97 37.98
C LYS A 33 -1.50 -0.26 38.08
N ALA A 34 -0.37 -0.22 37.39
CA ALA A 34 0.70 -1.20 37.55
C ALA A 34 1.59 -0.77 38.74
N SER A 35 1.72 -1.63 39.74
CA SER A 35 2.56 -1.38 40.93
C SER A 35 3.85 -2.21 40.92
N GLU A 36 3.86 -3.34 40.24
CA GLU A 36 5.04 -4.19 40.07
C GLU A 36 5.88 -3.79 38.86
N GLN A 37 7.20 -3.96 38.96
CA GLN A 37 8.16 -3.62 37.91
C GLN A 37 7.94 -4.43 36.63
N MET A 38 7.55 -5.71 36.75
CA MET A 38 7.15 -6.57 35.63
C MET A 38 5.88 -6.06 34.93
N GLN A 39 4.91 -5.56 35.70
CA GLN A 39 3.66 -4.99 35.17
C GLN A 39 3.90 -3.66 34.46
N LEU A 40 4.86 -2.86 34.94
CA LEU A 40 5.29 -1.62 34.28
C LEU A 40 5.94 -1.90 32.92
N PHE A 41 6.82 -2.90 32.85
CA PHE A 41 7.45 -3.32 31.59
C PHE A 41 6.40 -3.82 30.59
N THR A 42 5.54 -4.73 31.02
CA THR A 42 4.44 -5.28 30.19
C THR A 42 3.52 -4.17 29.69
N LYS A 43 3.19 -3.19 30.54
CA LYS A 43 2.39 -2.02 30.15
C LYS A 43 3.08 -1.19 29.06
N GLN A 44 4.39 -1.00 29.13
CA GLN A 44 5.14 -0.28 28.09
C GLN A 44 5.14 -1.03 26.76
N GLU A 45 5.37 -2.34 26.79
CA GLU A 45 5.36 -3.20 25.59
C GLU A 45 4.00 -3.15 24.87
N ILE A 46 2.89 -3.27 25.63
CA ILE A 46 1.55 -3.15 25.06
C ILE A 46 1.31 -1.76 24.45
N ILE A 47 1.83 -0.68 25.06
CA ILE A 47 1.71 0.67 24.49
C ILE A 47 2.47 0.79 23.16
N GLU A 48 3.65 0.19 23.06
CA GLU A 48 4.45 0.19 21.82
C GLU A 48 3.74 -0.56 20.70
N GLU A 49 3.24 -1.76 20.97
CA GLU A 49 2.43 -2.55 20.03
C GLU A 49 1.18 -1.79 19.56
N ILE A 50 0.48 -1.11 20.46
CA ILE A 50 -0.67 -0.26 20.09
C ILE A 50 -0.24 0.87 19.15
N LYS A 51 0.91 1.54 19.40
CA LYS A 51 1.44 2.60 18.51
C LYS A 51 1.81 2.05 17.14
N GLU A 52 2.37 0.86 17.07
CA GLU A 52 2.68 0.21 15.81
C GLU A 52 1.40 -0.08 15.01
N LEU A 53 0.37 -0.63 15.66
CA LEU A 53 -0.95 -0.83 15.06
C LEU A 53 -1.57 0.47 14.51
N TYR A 54 -1.43 1.58 15.25
CA TYR A 54 -1.86 2.91 14.75
C TYR A 54 -1.10 3.32 13.48
N THR A 55 0.22 3.14 13.48
CA THR A 55 1.09 3.53 12.37
C THR A 55 0.77 2.71 11.12
N VAL A 56 0.64 1.39 11.28
CA VAL A 56 0.24 0.47 10.19
C VAL A 56 -1.13 0.84 9.64
N ARG A 57 -2.12 1.11 10.51
CA ARG A 57 -3.46 1.54 10.08
C ARG A 57 -3.39 2.86 9.32
N TYR A 58 -2.67 3.86 9.84
CA TYR A 58 -2.53 5.16 9.21
C TYR A 58 -1.91 5.05 7.82
N ASN A 59 -0.81 4.30 7.69
CA ASN A 59 -0.15 4.06 6.41
C ASN A 59 -1.08 3.38 5.41
N ARG A 60 -1.85 2.37 5.86
CA ARG A 60 -2.84 1.68 5.02
C ARG A 60 -3.92 2.63 4.49
N ILE A 61 -4.47 3.45 5.38
CA ILE A 61 -5.48 4.46 5.00
C ILE A 61 -4.86 5.45 4.02
N LYS A 62 -3.66 5.98 4.31
CA LYS A 62 -2.93 6.88 3.42
C LYS A 62 -2.76 6.30 2.02
N MET A 63 -2.27 5.06 1.91
CA MET A 63 -2.09 4.36 0.64
C MET A 63 -3.41 4.05 -0.09
N SER A 64 -4.56 4.06 0.59
CA SER A 64 -5.87 3.75 -0.04
C SER A 64 -6.47 4.89 -0.86
N TYR A 65 -6.13 6.15 -0.54
CA TYR A 65 -6.63 7.33 -1.26
C TYR A 65 -5.53 8.11 -1.98
N PHE A 66 -4.25 7.88 -1.65
CA PHE A 66 -3.14 8.58 -2.27
C PHE A 66 -2.72 7.85 -3.54
N SER A 67 -3.30 8.23 -4.68
CA SER A 67 -2.77 7.87 -5.99
C SER A 67 -1.41 8.51 -6.22
N LEU A 68 -0.56 7.86 -7.00
CA LEU A 68 0.68 8.43 -7.51
C LEU A 68 0.40 9.81 -8.11
N ASN A 69 1.30 10.74 -7.83
CA ASN A 69 1.21 12.10 -8.36
C ASN A 69 1.15 12.04 -9.90
N ILE A 70 0.25 12.82 -10.50
CA ILE A 70 0.07 12.93 -11.96
C ILE A 70 1.39 13.24 -12.68
N GLN A 71 2.33 13.90 -12.01
CA GLN A 71 3.68 14.17 -12.51
C GLN A 71 4.43 12.90 -12.94
N TYR A 72 4.30 11.78 -12.23
CA TYR A 72 4.96 10.52 -12.59
C TYR A 72 4.44 9.98 -13.93
N TRP A 73 3.12 10.03 -14.14
CA TRP A 73 2.49 9.62 -15.38
C TRP A 73 2.96 10.48 -16.56
N ILE A 74 3.05 11.80 -16.37
CA ILE A 74 3.52 12.73 -17.39
C ILE A 74 4.98 12.41 -17.78
N VAL A 75 5.86 12.21 -16.80
CA VAL A 75 7.29 11.91 -17.05
C VAL A 75 7.45 10.63 -17.85
N VAL A 76 6.73 9.56 -17.49
CA VAL A 76 6.81 8.28 -18.21
C VAL A 76 6.31 8.41 -19.64
N CYS A 77 5.21 9.13 -19.87
CA CYS A 77 4.69 9.39 -21.22
C CYS A 77 5.68 10.19 -22.07
N ILE A 78 6.27 11.25 -21.52
CA ILE A 78 7.26 12.09 -22.23
C ILE A 78 8.51 11.27 -22.58
N MET A 79 9.05 10.51 -21.61
CA MET A 79 10.26 9.71 -21.84
C MET A 79 10.02 8.61 -22.88
N THR A 80 8.84 7.99 -22.87
CA THR A 80 8.43 7.00 -23.87
C THR A 80 8.37 7.62 -25.26
N ALA A 81 7.78 8.81 -25.38
CA ALA A 81 7.69 9.54 -26.66
C ALA A 81 9.08 9.92 -27.20
N ILE A 82 9.97 10.45 -26.34
CA ILE A 82 11.35 10.80 -26.72
C ILE A 82 12.09 9.57 -27.23
N ASN A 83 12.03 8.45 -26.50
CA ASN A 83 12.69 7.21 -26.90
C ASN A 83 12.16 6.69 -28.25
N LEU A 84 10.84 6.79 -28.48
CA LEU A 84 10.25 6.38 -29.74
C LEU A 84 10.74 7.24 -30.92
N ILE A 85 10.80 8.58 -30.74
CA ILE A 85 11.34 9.50 -31.75
C ILE A 85 12.80 9.17 -32.08
N PHE A 86 13.62 8.90 -31.06
CA PHE A 86 15.03 8.53 -31.24
C PHE A 86 15.19 7.23 -32.04
N VAL A 87 14.40 6.19 -31.73
CA VAL A 87 14.43 4.93 -32.48
C VAL A 87 13.96 5.14 -33.92
N CYS A 88 12.92 5.96 -34.14
CA CYS A 88 12.43 6.32 -35.48
C CYS A 88 13.51 7.04 -36.32
N MET A 89 14.34 7.86 -35.69
CA MET A 89 15.42 8.59 -36.35
C MET A 89 16.68 7.75 -36.62
N LEU A 90 16.81 6.58 -35.97
CA LEU A 90 17.94 5.67 -36.20
C LEU A 90 17.85 5.06 -37.61
N GLY A 91 18.69 5.55 -38.53
CA GLY A 91 18.87 5.06 -39.90
C GLY A 91 19.50 3.66 -39.98
N THR A 92 18.85 2.67 -39.39
CA THR A 92 19.29 1.28 -39.33
C THR A 92 18.58 0.40 -40.36
N LYS A 93 19.11 -0.80 -40.60
CA LYS A 93 18.45 -1.81 -41.45
C LYS A 93 17.03 -2.10 -40.92
N LEU A 94 16.06 -2.25 -41.82
CA LEU A 94 14.63 -2.46 -41.48
C LEU A 94 14.38 -3.55 -40.43
N TYR A 95 15.16 -4.63 -40.44
CA TYR A 95 15.06 -5.70 -39.45
C TYR A 95 15.47 -5.26 -38.03
N LEU A 96 16.62 -4.58 -37.92
CA LEU A 96 17.11 -4.06 -36.64
C LEU A 96 16.19 -2.96 -36.11
N HIS A 97 15.68 -2.11 -37.00
CA HIS A 97 14.71 -1.09 -36.66
C HIS A 97 13.44 -1.67 -36.01
N LYS A 98 12.86 -2.73 -36.61
CA LYS A 98 11.69 -3.43 -36.04
C LYS A 98 11.97 -4.00 -34.65
N ILE A 99 13.15 -4.58 -34.43
CA ILE A 99 13.55 -5.12 -33.12
C ILE A 99 13.71 -3.99 -32.10
N SER A 100 14.39 -2.90 -32.46
CA SER A 100 14.60 -1.75 -31.58
C SER A 100 13.29 -1.09 -31.16
N VAL A 101 12.36 -0.90 -32.10
CA VAL A 101 11.02 -0.37 -31.79
C VAL A 101 10.28 -1.31 -30.83
N GLY A 102 10.31 -2.62 -31.09
CA GLY A 102 9.70 -3.61 -30.20
C GLY A 102 10.24 -3.54 -28.77
N LEU A 103 11.57 -3.47 -28.61
CA LEU A 103 12.22 -3.40 -27.31
C LEU A 103 11.85 -2.10 -26.54
N VAL A 104 11.81 -0.98 -27.26
CA VAL A 104 11.43 0.34 -26.73
C VAL A 104 9.94 0.45 -26.44
N CYS A 105 9.08 -0.38 -27.02
CA CYS A 105 7.68 -0.45 -26.61
C CYS A 105 7.48 -1.33 -25.37
N ILE A 106 8.15 -2.49 -25.30
CA ILE A 106 8.00 -3.45 -24.19
C ILE A 106 8.44 -2.83 -22.85
N THR A 107 9.57 -2.13 -22.84
CA THR A 107 10.13 -1.54 -21.62
C THR A 107 9.20 -0.54 -20.92
N PRO A 108 8.74 0.57 -21.53
CA PRO A 108 7.80 1.49 -20.92
C PRO A 108 6.41 0.87 -20.71
N SER A 109 5.97 -0.07 -21.55
CA SER A 109 4.70 -0.78 -21.30
C SER A 109 4.76 -1.58 -20.00
N SER A 110 5.86 -2.28 -19.75
CA SER A 110 6.07 -3.02 -18.49
C SER A 110 6.12 -2.08 -17.28
N MET A 111 6.74 -0.91 -17.44
CA MET A 111 6.84 0.09 -16.38
C MET A 111 5.50 0.77 -16.10
N LEU A 112 4.71 1.08 -17.13
CA LEU A 112 3.35 1.59 -17.00
C LEU A 112 2.44 0.56 -16.33
N PHE A 113 2.57 -0.71 -16.68
CA PHE A 113 1.83 -1.79 -16.03
C PHE A 113 2.18 -1.90 -14.54
N LEU A 114 3.47 -1.81 -14.20
CA LEU A 114 3.93 -1.82 -12.81
C LEU A 114 3.39 -0.61 -12.03
N LEU A 115 3.47 0.58 -12.60
CA LEU A 115 2.93 1.81 -12.00
C LEU A 115 1.43 1.70 -11.79
N PHE A 116 0.70 1.14 -12.77
CA PHE A 116 -0.74 0.94 -12.66
C PHE A 116 -1.13 -0.02 -11.55
N ILE A 117 -0.39 -1.13 -11.38
CA ILE A 117 -0.63 -2.08 -10.28
C ILE A 117 -0.30 -1.45 -8.92
N LEU A 118 0.81 -0.70 -8.83
CA LEU A 118 1.27 -0.10 -7.59
C LEU A 118 0.49 1.15 -7.18
N ASP A 119 -0.13 1.86 -8.13
CA ASP A 119 -0.90 3.09 -7.88
C ASP A 119 -2.05 2.87 -6.89
N LYS A 120 -2.65 1.66 -6.90
CA LYS A 120 -3.82 1.35 -6.07
C LYS A 120 -3.67 -0.02 -5.41
N PRO A 121 -2.93 -0.12 -4.30
CA PRO A 121 -2.61 -1.41 -3.66
C PRO A 121 -3.84 -2.16 -3.11
N PHE A 122 -4.99 -1.50 -2.97
CA PHE A 122 -6.25 -2.14 -2.53
C PHE A 122 -7.22 -2.42 -3.68
N ARG A 123 -6.83 -2.17 -4.94
CA ARG A 123 -7.64 -2.43 -6.14
C ARG A 123 -6.90 -3.31 -7.14
N GLY A 124 -7.67 -4.04 -7.94
CA GLY A 124 -7.14 -4.91 -8.99
C GLY A 124 -6.86 -6.35 -8.51
N PRO A 125 -6.26 -7.17 -9.40
CA PRO A 125 -6.08 -8.61 -9.16
C PRO A 125 -5.01 -8.93 -8.10
N PHE A 126 -4.10 -7.99 -7.81
CA PHE A 126 -3.07 -8.10 -6.78
C PHE A 126 -3.36 -7.21 -5.57
N ALA A 127 -4.63 -6.86 -5.35
CA ALA A 127 -5.03 -6.05 -4.22
C ALA A 127 -4.69 -6.75 -2.90
N VAL A 128 -4.17 -5.99 -1.93
CA VAL A 128 -4.07 -6.45 -0.55
C VAL A 128 -5.48 -6.88 -0.11
N ASN A 129 -5.60 -8.13 0.36
CA ASN A 129 -6.89 -8.71 0.73
C ASN A 129 -7.05 -8.75 2.25
N GLN A 130 -8.29 -8.57 2.72
CA GLN A 130 -8.65 -8.71 4.12
C GLN A 130 -8.45 -10.16 4.61
N TYR A 131 -8.46 -11.12 3.69
CA TYR A 131 -8.29 -12.54 3.99
C TYR A 131 -7.01 -12.84 4.78
N ASP A 132 -5.88 -12.20 4.44
CA ASP A 132 -4.61 -12.44 5.14
C ASP A 132 -4.64 -11.94 6.58
N LEU A 133 -5.32 -10.81 6.82
CA LEU A 133 -5.54 -10.29 8.16
C LEU A 133 -6.48 -11.20 8.98
N ILE A 134 -7.59 -11.66 8.38
CA ILE A 134 -8.53 -12.58 9.02
C ILE A 134 -7.81 -13.89 9.38
N LYS A 135 -6.98 -14.41 8.48
CA LYS A 135 -6.19 -15.62 8.70
C LYS A 135 -5.18 -15.43 9.82
N ALA A 136 -4.52 -14.28 9.89
CA ALA A 136 -3.61 -13.95 10.98
C ALA A 136 -4.33 -13.86 12.34
N VAL A 137 -5.48 -13.19 12.39
CA VAL A 137 -6.31 -13.11 13.61
C VAL A 137 -6.74 -14.51 14.06
N HIS A 138 -7.22 -15.32 13.13
CA HIS A 138 -7.68 -16.67 13.43
C HIS A 138 -6.54 -17.58 13.91
N TYR A 139 -5.32 -17.36 13.42
CA TYR A 139 -4.12 -18.04 13.91
C TYR A 139 -3.77 -17.65 15.35
N ILE A 140 -3.85 -16.35 15.67
CA ILE A 140 -3.62 -15.84 17.04
C ILE A 140 -4.67 -16.38 18.01
N GLU A 141 -5.95 -16.39 17.63
CA GLU A 141 -7.04 -16.96 18.44
C GLU A 141 -6.87 -18.45 18.72
N ARG A 142 -6.13 -19.18 17.87
CA ARG A 142 -5.87 -20.61 18.04
C ARG A 142 -4.65 -20.92 18.92
N LEU A 143 -3.79 -19.93 19.14
CA LEU A 143 -2.61 -20.03 20.00
C LEU A 143 -2.92 -19.69 21.47
N ASN A 144 -4.09 -19.12 21.73
CA ASN A 144 -4.58 -18.73 23.05
C ASN A 144 -5.64 -19.72 23.54
#